data_AF-A0A7K4KUG3-F1
#
_entry.id   AF-A0A7K4KUG3-F1
#
_cell.length_a   1.000
_cell.length_b   1.000
_cell.length_c   1.000
_cell.angle_alpha   90.00
_cell.angle_beta   90.00
_cell.angle_gamma   90.00
#
_symmetry.space_group_name_H-M   'P 1'
#
loop_
_entity.id
_entity.type
_entity.pdbx_description
1 polymer ?
#
loop_
_entity_poly.entity_id
_entity_poly.type
_entity_poly.pdbx_seq_one_letter_code
_entity_poly.pdbx_strand_id
1 'polypeptide(L)' 'INFDSSSFSDFRYTMQKRFPSILEVYYKSNEWAGIHGIRENDQMTWLSSKN' A
#
# COMPACT_ATOMS: atom_id res chain seq x y z
N ILE A 1 -4.15 -14.95 14.11
CA ILE A 1 -3.50 -13.64 14.30
C ILE A 1 -4.38 -12.63 13.57
N ASN A 2 -5.19 -11.85 14.29
CA ASN A 2 -5.91 -10.73 13.68
C ASN A 2 -4.91 -9.58 13.59
N PHE A 3 -4.19 -9.51 12.47
CA PHE A 3 -3.28 -8.41 12.21
C PHE A 3 -4.14 -7.17 11.93
N ASP A 4 -4.11 -6.21 12.84
CA ASP A 4 -4.90 -5.00 12.79
C ASP A 4 -4.62 -4.25 11.46
N SER A 5 -5.60 -4.32 10.55
CA SER A 5 -5.62 -3.77 9.18
C SER A 5 -5.31 -2.27 9.12
N SER A 6 -5.49 -1.57 10.24
CA SER A 6 -5.22 -0.14 10.43
C SER A 6 -3.76 0.20 10.16
N SER A 7 -2.83 -0.54 10.77
CA SER A 7 -1.39 -0.23 10.77
C SER A 7 -0.76 -0.26 9.37
N PHE A 8 -1.09 -1.25 8.54
CA PHE A 8 -0.57 -1.35 7.18
C PHE A 8 -1.20 -0.33 6.23
N SER A 9 -2.46 0.02 6.43
CA SER A 9 -3.14 1.02 5.60
C SER A 9 -2.58 2.42 5.88
N ASP A 10 -2.35 2.75 7.15
CA ASP A 10 -1.72 4.01 7.56
C ASP A 10 -0.26 4.13 7.09
N PHE A 11 0.50 3.03 7.10
CA PHE A 11 1.85 3.00 6.53
C PHE A 11 1.84 3.35 5.04
N ARG A 12 1.01 2.67 4.24
CA ARG A 12 0.97 2.85 2.78
C ARG A 12 0.47 4.24 2.41
N TYR A 13 -0.52 4.78 3.13
CA TYR A 13 -1.00 6.15 2.97
C TYR A 13 0.06 7.20 3.33
N THR A 14 0.75 7.02 4.46
CA THR A 14 1.81 7.93 4.90
C THR A 14 2.99 7.92 3.93
N MET A 15 3.42 6.73 3.50
CA MET A 15 4.51 6.59 2.54
C MET A 15 4.15 7.13 1.17
N GLN A 16 2.91 6.98 0.71
CA GLN A 16 2.46 7.59 -0.54
C GLN A 16 2.64 9.11 -0.52
N LYS A 17 2.29 9.74 0.60
CA LYS A 17 2.32 11.21 0.75
C LYS A 17 3.72 11.76 1.04
N ARG A 18 4.52 11.03 1.82
CA ARG A 18 5.81 11.50 2.34
C ARG A 18 7.00 10.99 1.51
N PHE A 19 6.95 9.73 1.07
CA PHE A 19 8.07 9.03 0.43
C PHE A 19 7.58 8.02 -0.63
N PRO A 20 7.13 8.47 -1.81
CA PRO A 20 6.55 7.60 -2.83
C PRO A 20 7.51 6.51 -3.31
N SER A 21 8.82 6.79 -3.33
CA SER A 21 9.85 5.81 -3.72
C SER A 21 9.97 4.63 -2.76
N ILE A 22 9.78 4.84 -1.45
CA ILE A 22 9.79 3.76 -0.44
C ILE A 22 8.56 2.87 -0.65
N LEU A 23 7.41 3.46 -0.98
CA LEU A 23 6.20 2.72 -1.27
C LEU A 23 6.32 1.86 -2.54
N GLU A 24 7.00 2.36 -3.57
CA GLU A 24 7.32 1.55 -4.76
C GLU A 24 8.21 0.35 -4.45
N VAL A 25 9.22 0.52 -3.60
CA VAL A 25 10.08 -0.59 -3.15
C VAL A 25 9.25 -1.62 -2.39
N TYR A 26 8.36 -1.18 -1.49
CA TYR A 26 7.43 -2.07 -0.79
C TYR A 26 6.59 -2.92 -1.77
N TYR A 27 6.03 -2.32 -2.82
CA TYR A 27 5.29 -3.08 -3.83
C TYR A 27 6.17 -4.08 -4.57
N LYS A 28 7.36 -3.65 -5.04
CA LYS A 28 8.29 -4.56 -5.74
C LYS A 28 8.73 -5.73 -4.88
N SER A 29 9.04 -5.49 -3.60
CA SER A 29 9.42 -6.54 -2.67
C SER A 29 8.28 -7.53 -2.42
N ASN A 30 7.03 -7.06 -2.36
CA ASN A 30 5.87 -7.94 -2.26
C ASN A 30 5.65 -8.76 -3.55
N GLU A 31 5.81 -8.16 -4.72
CA GLU A 31 5.74 -8.89 -6.00
C GLU A 31 6.82 -9.98 -6.08
N TRP A 32 8.04 -9.71 -5.63
CA TRP A 32 9.10 -10.72 -5.54
C TRP A 32 8.82 -11.84 -4.55
N ALA A 33 8.04 -11.55 -3.50
CA ALA A 33 7.54 -12.55 -2.57
C ALA A 33 6.31 -13.31 -3.10
N GLY A 34 5.86 -13.02 -4.33
CA GLY A 34 4.67 -13.63 -4.95
C GLY A 34 3.34 -13.04 -4.49
N ILE A 35 3.37 -11.90 -3.78
CA ILE A 35 2.19 -11.20 -3.29
C ILE A 35 1.82 -10.09 -4.28
N HIS A 36 0.76 -10.33 -5.05
CA HIS A 36 0.25 -9.41 -6.07
C HIS A 36 -1.08 -8.76 -5.62
N GLY A 37 -1.49 -7.68 -6.30
CA GLY A 37 -2.78 -7.02 -6.08
C GLY A 37 -2.82 -5.94 -4.99
N ILE A 38 -1.81 -5.85 -4.12
CA ILE A 38 -1.76 -4.82 -3.07
C ILE A 38 -1.72 -3.41 -3.67
N ARG A 39 -0.90 -3.21 -4.71
CA ARG A 39 -0.75 -1.91 -5.38
C ARG A 39 -2.05 -1.45 -6.04
N GLU A 40 -2.76 -2.36 -6.70
CA GLU A 40 -4.01 -2.06 -7.41
C GLU A 40 -5.14 -1.74 -6.43
N ASN A 41 -5.23 -2.52 -5.34
CA ASN A 41 -6.20 -2.27 -4.28
C ASN A 41 -6.00 -0.91 -3.61
N ASP A 42 -4.75 -0.51 -3.40
CA ASP A 42 -4.44 0.81 -2.83
C ASP A 42 -4.74 1.95 -3.81
N GLN A 43 -4.44 1.76 -5.10
CA GLN A 43 -4.83 2.74 -6.12
C GLN A 43 -6.35 2.95 -6.16
N MET A 44 -7.14 1.87 -6.12
CA MET A 44 -8.60 1.96 -6.07
C MET A 44 -9.07 2.72 -4.83
N THR A 45 -8.51 2.40 -3.66
CA THR A 45 -8.87 3.03 -2.39
C THR A 45 -8.54 4.53 -2.36
N TRP A 46 -7.42 4.94 -2.95
CA TRP A 46 -7.06 6.35 -3.04
C TRP A 46 -7.90 7.11 -4.06
N LEU A 47 -8.23 6.48 -5.19
CA LEU A 47 -9.14 7.07 -6.17
C LEU A 47 -10.54 7.23 -5.59
N SER A 48 -11.03 6.25 -4.81
CA SER A 48 -12.34 6.35 -4.16
C SER A 48 -12.36 7.38 -3.03
N SER A 49 -11.23 7.60 -2.34
CA SER A 49 -11.11 8.61 -1.26
C SER A 49 -10.97 10.05 -1.78
N LYS A 50 -10.85 10.25 -3.10
CA LYS A 50 -10.71 11.56 -3.76
C LYS A 50 -12.05 12.13 -4.26
N ASN A 51 -13.14 11.35 -4.19
CA ASN A 51 -14.52 11.75 -4.49
C ASN A 51 -15.30 12.01 -3.19
#